data_AF-A0A854QCE6-F1
#
_entry.id   AF-A0A854QCE6-F1
#
_cell.length_a   1.000
_cell.length_b   1.000
_cell.length_c   1.000
_cell.angle_alpha   90.00
_cell.angle_beta   90.00
_cell.angle_gamma   90.00
#
_symmetry.space_group_name_H-M   'P 1'
#
loop_
_entity.id
_entity.type
_entity.pdbx_description
1 polymer ?
#
loop_
_entity_poly.entity_id
_entity_poly.type
_entity_poly.pdbx_seq_one_letter_code
_entity_poly.pdbx_strand_id
1 'polypeptide(L)'
;MSQRHKHLHRRRASSVTVALNQIPLNHNQQSPSPEPAVKPLPSRRRPTEGDRYRSKGLWSDIKTGRWLLAPASSFRLSLIAPSLYLIHHLLSTYGIIGRSQVPNVFEHFILPSNKLEDGRYGKSWWDFAFLAHYIVVWTFVRQFMTVRVLRPMARALGVKGQKIVRFTEQGYAIFYFGILGVYGLYVMRDLPIWWFNTEHFWLEYPHRKMTFHLKTYYLLQAAYWLQQTIIMIAKIEKPRKDYKELVAHHIITLWLIGWSYTVYLTYIGVAIFITMDVSDLFLGLAKCVNYVSEFYSVPLFAWFTIVWTYMRHYLNIVILYSVWTQFDLIPLPDRTTFDPWNDRWIDWWMKWQIFIPILLLQLLNLVWYFLILRILVRAVFLNDRKDERSDDEDEAEGDEAKEE
;
A
#
# COMPACT_ATOMS: atom_id res chain seq x y z
N MET A 1 24.26 65.86 2.61
CA MET A 1 23.65 64.94 3.60
C MET A 1 22.36 64.40 3.01
N SER A 2 22.29 63.09 2.78
CA SER A 2 21.34 62.42 1.88
C SER A 2 20.21 61.74 2.65
N GLN A 3 18.98 61.88 2.15
CA GLN A 3 17.75 61.21 2.61
C GLN A 3 17.77 59.72 2.22
N ARG A 4 17.20 58.84 3.08
CA ARG A 4 16.81 57.48 2.68
C ARG A 4 15.44 57.12 3.28
N HIS A 5 14.41 57.17 2.44
CA HIS A 5 13.05 56.71 2.69
C HIS A 5 12.98 55.17 2.74
N LYS A 6 12.21 54.62 3.69
CA LYS A 6 11.76 53.22 3.70
C LYS A 6 10.42 53.12 2.96
N HIS A 7 10.38 52.34 1.88
CA HIS A 7 9.13 51.99 1.18
C HIS A 7 8.50 50.73 1.81
N LEU A 8 7.27 50.87 2.31
CA LEU A 8 6.36 49.76 2.64
C LEU A 8 5.36 49.61 1.48
N HIS A 9 5.38 48.46 0.80
CA HIS A 9 4.40 48.12 -0.23
C HIS A 9 3.06 47.73 0.40
N ARG A 10 2.08 48.63 0.37
CA ARG A 10 0.67 48.34 0.67
C ARG A 10 -0.02 47.90 -0.63
N ARG A 11 -0.49 46.65 -0.70
CA ARG A 11 -1.28 46.14 -1.84
C ARG A 11 -2.57 46.97 -1.99
N ARG A 12 -2.79 47.52 -3.20
CA ARG A 12 -4.01 48.23 -3.61
C ARG A 12 -5.18 47.23 -3.69
N ALA A 13 -6.26 47.50 -2.96
CA ALA A 13 -7.52 46.82 -3.16
C ALA A 13 -8.13 47.19 -4.53
N SER A 14 -8.81 46.24 -5.16
CA SER A 14 -9.50 46.40 -6.44
C SER A 14 -10.62 47.44 -6.34
N SER A 15 -10.75 48.29 -7.37
CA SER A 15 -11.77 49.34 -7.52
C SER A 15 -13.22 48.83 -7.34
N VAL A 16 -13.44 47.54 -7.59
CA VAL A 16 -14.77 46.91 -7.49
C VAL A 16 -15.23 46.75 -6.03
N THR A 17 -14.30 46.55 -5.08
CA THR A 17 -14.62 46.37 -3.66
C THR A 17 -14.97 47.68 -2.97
N VAL A 18 -14.47 48.81 -3.49
CA VAL A 18 -14.81 50.15 -2.99
C VAL A 18 -16.18 50.59 -3.49
N ALA A 19 -16.60 50.16 -4.68
CA ALA A 19 -17.91 50.47 -5.25
C ALA A 19 -19.07 49.72 -4.58
N LEU A 20 -18.85 48.47 -4.13
CA LEU A 20 -19.89 47.67 -3.46
C LEU A 20 -20.25 48.17 -2.05
N ASN A 21 -19.33 48.87 -1.37
CA ASN A 21 -19.56 49.42 -0.02
C ASN A 21 -20.26 50.79 -0.01
N GLN A 22 -20.56 51.37 -1.17
CA GLN A 22 -21.20 52.69 -1.30
C GLN A 22 -22.72 52.61 -1.55
N ILE A 23 -23.32 51.42 -1.52
CA ILE A 23 -24.77 51.26 -1.68
C ILE A 23 -25.44 51.39 -0.31
N PRO A 24 -26.21 52.46 -0.02
CA PRO A 24 -26.94 52.57 1.22
C PRO A 24 -28.11 51.59 1.23
N LEU A 25 -28.03 50.56 2.08
CA LEU A 25 -29.18 49.71 2.40
C LEU A 25 -30.12 50.50 3.31
N ASN A 26 -31.33 50.81 2.82
CA ASN A 26 -32.40 51.39 3.62
C ASN A 26 -32.72 50.48 4.81
N HIS A 27 -32.35 50.89 6.03
CA HIS A 27 -32.85 50.28 7.26
C HIS A 27 -34.08 51.04 7.74
N ASN A 28 -35.26 50.46 7.50
CA ASN A 28 -36.45 50.76 8.29
C ASN A 28 -36.20 50.23 9.72
N GLN A 29 -36.09 51.12 10.69
CA GLN A 29 -36.09 50.77 12.11
C GLN A 29 -37.51 50.39 12.54
N GLN A 30 -37.79 49.09 12.63
CA GLN A 30 -38.78 48.55 13.55
C GLN A 30 -38.04 47.72 14.59
N SER A 31 -38.18 48.09 15.85
CA SER A 31 -37.62 47.39 17.01
C SER A 31 -38.25 46.00 17.12
N PRO A 32 -37.49 44.89 17.11
CA PRO A 32 -38.06 43.58 17.39
C PRO A 32 -38.19 43.39 18.90
N SER A 33 -39.34 42.86 19.33
CA SER A 33 -39.60 42.34 20.68
C SER A 33 -38.55 41.28 21.09
N PRO A 34 -38.25 41.12 22.39
CA PRO A 34 -37.22 40.17 22.82
C PRO A 34 -37.67 38.73 22.57
N GLU A 35 -37.06 38.06 21.60
CA GLU A 35 -37.19 36.61 21.43
C GLU A 35 -36.58 35.86 22.63
N PRO A 36 -37.18 34.74 23.04
CA PRO A 36 -36.62 33.92 24.11
C PRO A 36 -35.27 33.36 23.67
N ALA A 37 -34.28 33.46 24.56
CA ALA A 37 -32.92 32.98 24.32
C ALA A 37 -32.91 31.50 23.89
N VAL A 38 -32.72 31.26 22.59
CA VAL A 38 -32.49 29.94 22.04
C VAL A 38 -31.15 29.46 22.60
N LYS A 39 -31.19 28.52 23.54
CA LYS A 39 -29.98 27.84 24.03
C LYS A 39 -29.27 27.23 22.82
N PRO A 40 -27.98 27.52 22.59
CA PRO A 40 -27.25 26.86 21.52
C PRO A 40 -27.30 25.35 21.76
N LEU A 41 -27.70 24.59 20.72
CA LEU A 41 -27.59 23.14 20.71
C LEU A 41 -26.17 22.76 21.18
N PRO A 42 -26.02 21.72 22.04
CA PRO A 42 -24.70 21.32 22.49
C PRO A 42 -23.85 21.06 21.25
N SER A 43 -22.78 21.83 21.10
CA SER A 43 -21.88 21.71 19.95
C SER A 43 -21.46 20.25 19.88
N ARG A 44 -21.79 19.59 18.76
CA ARG A 44 -21.39 18.21 18.52
C ARG A 44 -19.86 18.20 18.52
N ARG A 45 -19.25 17.80 19.64
CA ARG A 45 -17.80 17.81 19.83
C ARG A 45 -17.16 17.15 18.61
N ARG A 46 -16.38 17.90 17.82
CA ARG A 46 -15.62 17.31 16.71
C ARG A 46 -14.80 16.17 17.32
N PRO A 47 -14.92 14.92 16.81
CA PRO A 47 -14.21 13.79 17.39
C PRO A 47 -12.73 14.12 17.43
N THR A 48 -12.11 13.96 18.60
CA THR A 48 -10.68 14.21 18.73
C THR A 48 -9.92 13.17 17.92
N GLU A 49 -8.70 13.47 17.49
CA GLU A 49 -7.89 12.54 16.71
C GLU A 49 -7.68 11.20 17.45
N GLY A 50 -7.61 11.24 18.79
CA GLY A 50 -7.56 10.05 19.66
C GLY A 50 -8.84 9.22 19.65
N ASP A 51 -10.01 9.84 19.47
CA ASP A 51 -11.29 9.12 19.40
C ASP A 51 -11.40 8.27 18.13
N ARG A 52 -10.70 8.65 17.05
CA ARG A 52 -10.70 7.91 15.77
C ARG A 52 -10.12 6.49 15.93
N TYR A 53 -9.05 6.36 16.71
CA TYR A 53 -8.31 5.10 16.89
C TYR A 53 -8.76 4.29 18.12
N ARG A 54 -9.70 4.82 18.91
CA ARG A 54 -10.19 4.16 20.12
C ARG A 54 -11.19 3.04 19.78
N SER A 55 -10.99 1.87 20.39
CA SER A 55 -11.93 0.73 20.33
C SER A 55 -13.21 1.03 21.10
N LYS A 56 -14.36 0.58 20.57
CA LYS A 56 -15.67 0.64 21.25
C LYS A 56 -16.09 -0.71 21.84
N GLY A 57 -15.25 -1.73 21.73
CA GLY A 57 -15.55 -3.12 22.05
C GLY A 57 -15.35 -4.03 20.84
N LEU A 58 -14.89 -5.26 21.06
CA LEU A 58 -14.49 -6.15 19.97
C LEU A 58 -15.65 -6.43 19.00
N TRP A 59 -16.80 -6.85 19.54
CA TRP A 59 -17.98 -7.18 18.73
C TRP A 59 -18.58 -5.98 17.99
N SER A 60 -18.62 -4.80 18.63
CA SER A 60 -19.07 -3.59 17.95
C SER A 60 -18.10 -3.21 16.83
N ASP A 61 -16.80 -3.31 17.08
CA ASP A 61 -15.78 -2.91 16.13
C ASP A 61 -15.72 -3.83 14.91
N ILE A 62 -16.01 -5.13 15.08
CA ILE A 62 -16.19 -6.08 13.97
C ILE A 62 -17.38 -5.66 13.12
N LYS A 63 -18.57 -5.48 13.73
CA LYS A 63 -19.80 -5.13 13.01
C LYS A 63 -19.71 -3.81 12.26
N THR A 64 -19.01 -2.83 12.83
CA THR A 64 -18.87 -1.50 12.21
C THR A 64 -17.61 -1.36 11.34
N GLY A 65 -16.80 -2.42 11.17
CA GLY A 65 -15.52 -2.35 10.44
C GLY A 65 -14.44 -1.49 11.12
N ARG A 66 -14.66 -1.06 12.37
CA ARG A 66 -13.75 -0.16 13.10
C ARG A 66 -12.44 -0.85 13.48
N TRP A 67 -12.39 -2.18 13.45
CA TRP A 67 -11.16 -2.96 13.60
C TRP A 67 -10.10 -2.62 12.54
N LEU A 68 -10.49 -2.08 11.38
CA LEU A 68 -9.56 -1.55 10.37
C LEU A 68 -8.79 -0.30 10.84
N LEU A 69 -9.36 0.43 11.80
CA LEU A 69 -8.81 1.69 12.33
C LEU A 69 -8.27 1.54 13.76
N ALA A 70 -8.89 0.73 14.60
CA ALA A 70 -8.55 0.60 16.01
C ALA A 70 -7.48 -0.49 16.24
N PRO A 71 -6.24 -0.14 16.64
CA PRO A 71 -5.14 -1.11 16.78
C PRO A 71 -5.44 -2.20 17.83
N ALA A 72 -6.14 -1.85 18.92
CA ALA A 72 -6.47 -2.81 19.97
C ALA A 72 -7.43 -3.91 19.49
N SER A 73 -8.33 -3.58 18.57
CA SER A 73 -9.34 -4.52 18.06
C SER A 73 -8.73 -5.46 17.03
N SER A 74 -7.94 -4.93 16.09
CA SER A 74 -7.19 -5.75 15.14
C SER A 74 -6.16 -6.65 15.85
N PHE A 75 -5.49 -6.17 16.90
CA PHE A 75 -4.60 -6.99 17.72
C PHE A 75 -5.33 -8.16 18.39
N ARG A 76 -6.48 -7.91 19.02
CA ARG A 76 -7.29 -8.97 19.63
C ARG A 76 -7.74 -10.00 18.60
N LEU A 77 -8.17 -9.55 17.42
CA LEU A 77 -8.56 -10.44 16.32
C LEU A 77 -7.36 -11.27 15.81
N SER A 78 -6.18 -10.67 15.64
CA SER A 78 -4.99 -11.38 15.19
C SER A 78 -4.50 -12.41 16.20
N LEU A 79 -4.83 -12.28 17.48
CA LEU A 79 -4.45 -13.28 18.49
C LEU A 79 -5.38 -14.49 18.56
N ILE A 80 -6.57 -14.46 17.95
CA ILE A 80 -7.55 -15.55 18.05
C ILE A 80 -6.97 -16.87 17.54
N ALA A 81 -6.49 -16.90 16.30
CA ALA A 81 -5.94 -18.13 15.70
C ALA A 81 -4.69 -18.65 16.44
N PRO A 82 -3.67 -17.83 16.77
CA PRO A 82 -2.54 -18.24 17.60
C PRO A 82 -2.93 -18.78 18.97
N SER A 83 -3.90 -18.15 19.63
CA SER A 83 -4.36 -18.59 20.96
C SER A 83 -5.04 -19.95 20.86
N LEU A 84 -5.92 -20.15 19.87
CA LEU A 84 -6.61 -21.42 19.66
C LEU A 84 -5.64 -22.53 19.24
N TYR A 85 -4.66 -22.21 18.40
CA TYR A 85 -3.56 -23.12 18.06
C TYR A 85 -2.80 -23.57 19.31
N LEU A 86 -2.41 -22.62 20.18
CA LEU A 86 -1.66 -22.91 21.40
C LEU A 86 -2.49 -23.72 22.39
N ILE A 87 -3.77 -23.38 22.59
CA ILE A 87 -4.68 -24.14 23.45
C ILE A 87 -4.81 -25.58 22.95
N HIS A 88 -5.06 -25.79 21.65
CA HIS A 88 -5.13 -27.12 21.07
C HIS A 88 -3.81 -27.89 21.25
N HIS A 89 -2.67 -27.23 21.01
CA HIS A 89 -1.35 -27.83 21.19
C HIS A 89 -1.10 -28.26 22.64
N LEU A 90 -1.47 -27.43 23.62
CA LEU A 90 -1.35 -27.75 25.04
C LEU A 90 -2.26 -28.92 25.43
N LEU A 91 -3.56 -28.86 25.11
CA LEU A 91 -4.52 -29.93 25.40
C LEU A 91 -4.07 -31.27 24.84
N SER A 92 -3.47 -31.25 23.64
CA SER A 92 -2.98 -32.46 23.00
C SER A 92 -1.67 -32.97 23.59
N THR A 93 -0.82 -32.09 24.11
CA THR A 93 0.42 -32.46 24.81
C THR A 93 0.15 -33.06 26.18
N TYR A 94 -0.89 -32.60 26.88
CA TYR A 94 -1.34 -33.18 28.15
C TYR A 94 -2.24 -34.42 28.00
N GLY A 95 -2.44 -34.93 26.77
CA GLY A 95 -3.21 -36.15 26.51
C GLY A 95 -4.72 -36.01 26.69
N ILE A 96 -5.24 -34.78 26.81
CA ILE A 96 -6.69 -34.50 26.91
C ILE A 96 -7.37 -34.72 25.55
N ILE A 97 -6.64 -34.40 24.46
CA ILE A 97 -7.09 -34.62 23.07
C ILE A 97 -6.04 -35.47 22.36
N GLY A 98 -6.44 -36.62 21.82
CA GLY A 98 -5.54 -37.49 21.06
C GLY A 98 -5.00 -36.77 19.81
N ARG A 99 -3.67 -36.62 19.70
CA ARG A 99 -2.99 -35.98 18.54
C ARG A 99 -3.41 -36.56 17.18
N SER A 100 -3.75 -37.86 17.16
CA SER A 100 -4.18 -38.57 15.94
C SER A 100 -5.67 -38.46 15.65
N GLN A 101 -6.48 -38.05 16.62
CA GLN A 101 -7.96 -38.03 16.49
C GLN A 101 -8.48 -36.68 16.02
N VAL A 102 -7.83 -35.57 16.39
CA VAL A 102 -8.25 -34.22 16.00
C VAL A 102 -7.03 -33.41 15.54
N PRO A 103 -6.87 -33.15 14.23
CA PRO A 103 -5.80 -32.31 13.73
C PRO A 103 -6.03 -30.84 14.11
N ASN A 104 -4.94 -30.10 14.33
CA ASN A 104 -5.00 -28.70 14.73
C ASN A 104 -5.33 -27.80 13.53
N VAL A 105 -6.62 -27.59 13.27
CA VAL A 105 -7.11 -26.75 12.15
C VAL A 105 -6.62 -25.30 12.21
N PHE A 106 -6.23 -24.80 13.39
CA PHE A 106 -5.73 -23.43 13.57
C PHE A 106 -4.31 -23.25 13.05
N GLU A 107 -3.56 -24.34 12.85
CA GLU A 107 -2.25 -24.31 12.23
C GLU A 107 -2.30 -23.69 10.83
N HIS A 108 -3.36 -23.97 10.07
CA HIS A 108 -3.57 -23.47 8.72
C HIS A 108 -3.76 -21.95 8.60
N PHE A 109 -4.09 -21.28 9.71
CA PHE A 109 -4.19 -19.81 9.74
C PHE A 109 -2.81 -19.16 9.96
N ILE A 110 -1.86 -19.89 10.54
CA ILE A 110 -0.58 -19.34 11.02
C ILE A 110 0.59 -19.80 10.14
N LEU A 111 0.56 -21.05 9.69
CA LEU A 111 1.61 -21.68 8.92
C LEU A 111 1.11 -22.05 7.52
N PRO A 112 2.00 -22.02 6.50
CA PRO A 112 1.68 -22.51 5.17
C PRO A 112 1.21 -23.97 5.22
N SER A 113 0.11 -24.26 4.55
CA SER A 113 -0.52 -25.57 4.54
C SER A 113 0.05 -26.51 3.45
N ASN A 114 -0.36 -27.78 3.42
CA ASN A 114 0.05 -28.78 2.41
C ASN A 114 1.57 -29.01 2.32
N LYS A 115 2.15 -29.46 3.43
CA LYS A 115 3.55 -29.92 3.48
C LYS A 115 3.65 -31.31 2.87
N LEU A 116 4.54 -31.47 1.89
CA LEU A 116 4.84 -32.70 1.16
C LEU A 116 5.88 -33.54 1.92
N GLU A 117 6.01 -34.81 1.55
CA GLU A 117 6.98 -35.75 2.16
C GLU A 117 8.44 -35.28 2.05
N ASP A 118 8.77 -34.59 0.96
CA ASP A 118 10.11 -34.01 0.72
C ASP A 118 10.38 -32.71 1.50
N GLY A 119 9.45 -32.30 2.37
CA GLY A 119 9.54 -31.08 3.17
C GLY A 119 9.19 -29.79 2.42
N ARG A 120 8.89 -29.85 1.11
CA ARG A 120 8.37 -28.72 0.33
C ARG A 120 6.86 -28.57 0.52
N TYR A 121 6.29 -27.54 -0.08
CA TYR A 121 4.88 -27.19 0.07
C TYR A 121 4.19 -27.12 -1.30
N GLY A 122 2.98 -27.66 -1.37
CA GLY A 122 2.07 -27.50 -2.51
C GLY A 122 1.02 -26.41 -2.25
N LYS A 123 0.15 -26.14 -3.22
CA LYS A 123 -1.03 -25.26 -3.03
C LYS A 123 -2.09 -25.97 -2.17
N SER A 124 -2.93 -25.20 -1.47
CA SER A 124 -4.05 -25.74 -0.71
C SER A 124 -5.21 -24.76 -0.60
N TRP A 125 -6.42 -25.27 -0.41
CA TRP A 125 -7.58 -24.44 -0.02
C TRP A 125 -7.40 -23.77 1.34
N TRP A 126 -6.60 -24.37 2.22
CA TRP A 126 -6.23 -23.78 3.52
C TRP A 126 -5.39 -22.52 3.40
N ASP A 127 -4.81 -22.23 2.23
CA ASP A 127 -4.07 -21.00 1.99
C ASP A 127 -5.00 -19.76 2.07
N PHE A 128 -6.30 -19.91 1.78
CA PHE A 128 -7.28 -18.83 2.02
C PHE A 128 -7.46 -18.51 3.51
N ALA A 129 -7.37 -19.50 4.39
CA ALA A 129 -7.43 -19.29 5.84
C ALA A 129 -6.18 -18.52 6.33
N PHE A 130 -5.01 -18.86 5.79
CA PHE A 130 -3.77 -18.11 6.00
C PHE A 130 -3.93 -16.65 5.53
N LEU A 131 -4.42 -16.42 4.32
CA LEU A 131 -4.66 -15.06 3.80
C LEU A 131 -5.61 -14.26 4.69
N ALA A 132 -6.73 -14.86 5.10
CA ALA A 132 -7.70 -14.22 5.98
C ALA A 132 -7.09 -13.80 7.33
N HIS A 133 -6.28 -14.68 7.92
CA HIS A 133 -5.55 -14.35 9.15
C HIS A 133 -4.58 -13.19 8.95
N TYR A 134 -3.72 -13.27 7.92
CA TYR A 134 -2.67 -12.28 7.71
C TYR A 134 -3.20 -10.93 7.22
N ILE A 135 -4.39 -10.84 6.62
CA ILE A 135 -5.08 -9.56 6.38
C ILE A 135 -5.34 -8.83 7.72
N VAL A 136 -5.78 -9.57 8.75
CA VAL A 136 -6.02 -9.01 10.08
C VAL A 136 -4.69 -8.62 10.74
N VAL A 137 -3.67 -9.47 10.62
CA VAL A 137 -2.31 -9.18 11.12
C VAL A 137 -1.76 -7.91 10.48
N TRP A 138 -1.82 -7.78 9.15
CA TRP A 138 -1.35 -6.58 8.44
C TRP A 138 -2.13 -5.34 8.82
N THR A 139 -3.43 -5.47 9.06
CA THR A 139 -4.24 -4.36 9.59
C THR A 139 -3.75 -3.92 10.96
N PHE A 140 -3.46 -4.86 11.86
CA PHE A 140 -2.87 -4.55 13.16
C PHE A 140 -1.51 -3.88 13.02
N VAL A 141 -0.59 -4.48 12.24
CA VAL A 141 0.77 -3.97 12.03
C VAL A 141 0.71 -2.55 11.46
N ARG A 142 -0.12 -2.29 10.45
CA ARG A 142 -0.34 -0.94 9.90
C ARG A 142 -0.75 0.06 10.97
N GLN A 143 -1.81 -0.24 11.72
CA GLN A 143 -2.31 0.69 12.73
C GLN A 143 -1.32 0.89 13.88
N PHE A 144 -0.63 -0.17 14.31
CA PHE A 144 0.42 -0.08 15.31
C PHE A 144 1.56 0.81 14.83
N MET A 145 2.09 0.55 13.63
CA MET A 145 3.19 1.34 13.06
C MET A 145 2.79 2.80 12.87
N THR A 146 1.62 3.08 12.28
CA THR A 146 1.14 4.46 12.10
C THR A 146 0.97 5.18 13.43
N VAL A 147 0.29 4.58 14.41
CA VAL A 147 -0.10 5.26 15.66
C VAL A 147 1.04 5.34 16.67
N ARG A 148 1.78 4.24 16.86
CA ARG A 148 2.76 4.09 17.95
C ARG A 148 4.20 4.39 17.56
N VAL A 149 4.55 4.25 16.28
CA VAL A 149 5.94 4.39 15.82
C VAL A 149 6.12 5.64 14.96
N LEU A 150 5.42 5.70 13.83
CA LEU A 150 5.64 6.70 12.78
C LEU A 150 5.14 8.09 13.17
N ARG A 151 4.00 8.20 13.86
CA ARG A 151 3.48 9.51 14.32
C ARG A 151 4.39 10.20 15.34
N PRO A 152 4.84 9.52 16.42
CA PRO A 152 5.84 10.09 17.32
C PRO A 152 7.14 10.46 16.59
N MET A 153 7.61 9.60 15.69
CA MET A 153 8.81 9.85 14.89
C MET A 153 8.65 11.11 14.01
N ALA A 154 7.53 11.27 13.31
CA ALA A 154 7.24 12.45 12.49
C ALA A 154 7.30 13.75 13.31
N ARG A 155 6.72 13.73 14.53
CA ARG A 155 6.76 14.88 15.44
C ARG A 155 8.16 15.17 15.96
N ALA A 156 8.93 14.12 16.28
CA ALA A 156 10.32 14.25 16.71
C ALA A 156 11.22 14.83 15.61
N LEU A 157 10.91 14.53 14.34
CA LEU A 157 11.57 15.09 13.16
C LEU A 157 11.07 16.49 12.78
N GLY A 158 10.13 17.07 13.53
CA GLY A 158 9.64 18.43 13.31
C GLY A 158 8.57 18.57 12.22
N VAL A 159 8.00 17.48 11.71
CA VAL A 159 6.90 17.50 10.73
C VAL A 159 5.62 17.99 11.42
N LYS A 160 4.93 18.97 10.81
CA LYS A 160 3.74 19.63 11.37
C LYS A 160 2.50 19.45 10.49
N GLY A 161 1.33 19.70 11.07
CA GLY A 161 0.06 19.77 10.35
C GLY A 161 -0.35 18.48 9.65
N GLN A 162 -1.01 18.60 8.50
CA GLN A 162 -1.50 17.47 7.70
C GLN A 162 -0.36 16.62 7.11
N LYS A 163 0.86 17.18 7.01
CA LYS A 163 2.06 16.47 6.53
C LYS A 163 2.44 15.27 7.41
N ILE A 164 2.05 15.26 8.69
CA ILE A 164 2.24 14.10 9.57
C ILE A 164 1.51 12.86 9.03
N VAL A 165 0.27 13.02 8.54
CA VAL A 165 -0.52 11.90 8.02
C VAL A 165 0.16 11.33 6.79
N ARG A 166 0.59 12.18 5.85
CA ARG A 166 1.32 11.78 4.64
C ARG A 166 2.65 11.12 4.93
N PHE A 167 3.43 11.68 5.85
CA PHE A 167 4.66 11.08 6.34
C PHE A 167 4.40 9.68 6.91
N THR A 168 3.31 9.49 7.67
CA THR A 168 3.01 8.17 8.25
C THR A 168 2.52 7.15 7.23
N GLU A 169 1.82 7.58 6.17
CA GLU A 169 1.46 6.72 5.03
C GLU A 169 2.71 6.23 4.30
N GLN A 170 3.63 7.15 3.96
CA GLN A 170 4.89 6.80 3.28
C GLN A 170 5.84 6.02 4.20
N GLY A 171 5.89 6.36 5.48
CA GLY A 171 6.68 5.64 6.48
C GLY A 171 6.24 4.20 6.66
N TYR A 172 4.93 3.91 6.57
CA TYR A 172 4.42 2.55 6.60
C TYR A 172 4.84 1.77 5.35
N ALA A 173 4.78 2.41 4.17
CA ALA A 173 5.28 1.83 2.93
C ALA A 173 6.78 1.47 3.03
N ILE A 174 7.63 2.37 3.56
CA ILE A 174 9.06 2.09 3.80
C ILE A 174 9.23 0.87 4.70
N PHE A 175 8.49 0.81 5.82
CA PHE A 175 8.55 -0.32 6.75
C PHE A 175 8.19 -1.63 6.06
N TYR A 176 7.09 -1.66 5.32
CA TYR A 176 6.61 -2.85 4.64
C TYR A 176 7.57 -3.29 3.53
N PHE A 177 7.83 -2.41 2.55
CA PHE A 177 8.66 -2.72 1.40
C PHE A 177 10.12 -2.94 1.77
N GLY A 178 10.61 -2.34 2.86
CA GLY A 178 11.93 -2.61 3.41
C GLY A 178 12.06 -4.05 3.91
N ILE A 179 11.09 -4.52 4.71
CA ILE A 179 11.13 -5.88 5.27
C ILE A 179 10.84 -6.91 4.19
N LEU A 180 9.75 -6.74 3.43
CA LEU A 180 9.34 -7.71 2.42
C LEU A 180 10.25 -7.69 1.20
N GLY A 181 10.82 -6.55 0.82
CA GLY A 181 11.81 -6.46 -0.24
C GLY A 181 13.09 -7.24 0.11
N VAL A 182 13.61 -7.09 1.34
CA VAL A 182 14.76 -7.87 1.81
C VAL A 182 14.43 -9.36 1.90
N TYR A 183 13.24 -9.71 2.42
CA TYR A 183 12.82 -11.10 2.48
C TYR A 183 12.62 -11.70 1.08
N GLY A 184 12.10 -10.93 0.13
CA GLY A 184 11.96 -11.31 -1.27
C GLY A 184 13.30 -11.59 -1.94
N LEU A 185 14.31 -10.74 -1.72
CA LEU A 185 15.67 -10.98 -2.20
C LEU A 185 16.28 -12.24 -1.58
N TYR A 186 16.07 -12.48 -0.29
CA TYR A 186 16.50 -13.72 0.37
C TYR A 186 15.85 -14.95 -0.27
N VAL A 187 14.53 -14.91 -0.54
CA VAL A 187 13.82 -15.99 -1.22
C VAL A 187 14.34 -16.19 -2.64
N MET A 188 14.51 -15.11 -3.41
CA MET A 188 14.96 -15.17 -4.81
C MET A 188 16.38 -15.72 -4.94
N ARG A 189 17.25 -15.48 -3.97
CA ARG A 189 18.62 -16.01 -3.94
C ARG A 189 18.66 -17.53 -4.03
N ASP A 190 17.70 -18.19 -3.39
CA ASP A 190 17.64 -19.65 -3.34
C ASP A 190 16.84 -20.24 -4.53
N LEU A 191 16.39 -19.39 -5.47
CA LEU A 191 15.68 -19.78 -6.68
C LEU A 191 16.59 -19.66 -7.92
N PRO A 192 16.37 -20.48 -8.96
CA PRO A 192 17.17 -20.44 -10.18
C PRO A 192 17.02 -19.12 -10.98
N ILE A 193 16.04 -18.30 -10.62
CA ILE A 193 15.79 -16.98 -11.23
C ILE A 193 16.66 -15.87 -10.67
N TRP A 194 17.59 -16.15 -9.75
CA TRP A 194 18.47 -15.14 -9.15
C TRP A 194 19.06 -14.22 -10.22
N TRP A 195 19.08 -12.92 -9.94
CA TRP A 195 19.46 -11.88 -10.91
C TRP A 195 18.62 -11.84 -12.19
N PHE A 196 17.33 -12.20 -12.11
CA PHE A 196 16.38 -12.16 -13.22
C PHE A 196 16.80 -13.06 -14.39
N ASN A 197 17.33 -14.25 -14.09
CA ASN A 197 17.50 -15.28 -15.13
C ASN A 197 16.13 -15.81 -15.56
N THR A 198 15.58 -15.21 -16.62
CA THR A 198 14.17 -15.35 -16.99
C THR A 198 13.84 -16.68 -17.67
N GLU A 199 14.84 -17.44 -18.14
CA GLU A 199 14.62 -18.75 -18.74
C GLU A 199 13.96 -19.72 -17.74
N HIS A 200 14.37 -19.62 -16.47
CA HIS A 200 13.84 -20.44 -15.39
C HIS A 200 12.41 -20.08 -14.97
N PHE A 201 11.81 -19.03 -15.53
CA PHE A 201 10.36 -18.84 -15.42
C PHE A 201 9.58 -19.95 -16.12
N TRP A 202 10.18 -20.59 -17.13
CA TRP A 202 9.51 -21.50 -18.05
C TRP A 202 10.09 -22.91 -18.01
N LEU A 203 11.40 -23.03 -17.80
CA LEU A 203 12.06 -24.33 -17.64
C LEU A 203 11.50 -25.06 -16.41
N GLU A 204 11.29 -26.37 -16.55
CA GLU A 204 10.72 -27.24 -15.51
C GLU A 204 9.32 -26.81 -15.02
N TYR A 205 8.64 -25.98 -15.80
CA TYR A 205 7.23 -25.70 -15.57
C TYR A 205 6.42 -27.01 -15.66
N PRO A 206 5.46 -27.26 -14.75
CA PRO A 206 5.02 -26.38 -13.65
C PRO A 206 5.79 -26.54 -12.34
N HIS A 207 6.11 -25.41 -11.69
CA HIS A 207 6.81 -25.37 -10.41
C HIS A 207 5.88 -25.69 -9.21
N ARG A 208 5.35 -26.92 -9.16
CA ARG A 208 4.34 -27.33 -8.16
C ARG A 208 4.83 -27.31 -6.71
N LYS A 209 6.14 -27.48 -6.50
CA LYS A 209 6.75 -27.63 -5.18
C LYS A 209 7.49 -26.35 -4.77
N MET A 210 6.99 -25.69 -3.74
CA MET A 210 7.57 -24.46 -3.20
C MET A 210 8.36 -24.74 -1.92
N THR A 211 9.46 -24.03 -1.70
CA THR A 211 10.10 -24.01 -0.38
C THR A 211 9.19 -23.33 0.64
N PHE A 212 9.40 -23.61 1.93
CA PHE A 212 8.68 -22.92 3.00
C PHE A 212 8.75 -21.40 2.86
N HIS A 213 9.94 -20.88 2.56
CA HIS A 213 10.16 -19.44 2.43
C HIS A 213 9.46 -18.86 1.21
N LEU A 214 9.49 -19.55 0.06
CA LEU A 214 8.77 -19.10 -1.13
C LEU A 214 7.26 -19.03 -0.88
N LYS A 215 6.67 -20.10 -0.34
CA LYS A 215 5.22 -20.14 -0.11
C LYS A 215 4.80 -19.07 0.92
N THR A 216 5.54 -18.95 2.02
CA THR A 216 5.26 -17.96 3.07
C THR A 216 5.36 -16.54 2.52
N TYR A 217 6.45 -16.20 1.83
CA TYR A 217 6.64 -14.90 1.20
C TYR A 217 5.50 -14.54 0.25
N TYR A 218 5.13 -15.48 -0.62
CA TYR A 218 4.09 -15.26 -1.62
C TYR A 218 2.71 -15.03 -0.98
N LEU A 219 2.34 -15.83 0.03
CA LEU A 219 1.07 -15.68 0.74
C LEU A 219 1.03 -14.40 1.59
N LEU A 220 2.15 -14.01 2.21
CA LEU A 220 2.23 -12.75 2.95
C LEU A 220 2.05 -11.53 2.05
N GLN A 221 2.68 -11.54 0.87
CA GLN A 221 2.49 -10.51 -0.16
C GLN A 221 1.03 -10.45 -0.61
N ALA A 222 0.42 -11.60 -0.94
CA ALA A 222 -0.98 -11.65 -1.32
C ALA A 222 -1.91 -11.10 -0.23
N ALA A 223 -1.68 -11.47 1.04
CA ALA A 223 -2.46 -10.98 2.17
C ALA A 223 -2.33 -9.47 2.35
N TYR A 224 -1.13 -8.91 2.18
CA TYR A 224 -0.91 -7.46 2.25
C TYR A 224 -1.63 -6.72 1.12
N TRP A 225 -1.50 -7.17 -0.13
CA TRP A 225 -2.16 -6.50 -1.26
C TRP A 225 -3.69 -6.57 -1.18
N LEU A 226 -4.24 -7.68 -0.65
CA LEU A 226 -5.67 -7.77 -0.31
C LEU A 226 -6.03 -6.80 0.81
N GLN A 227 -5.23 -6.73 1.88
CA GLN A 227 -5.44 -5.79 2.98
C GLN A 227 -5.41 -4.33 2.51
N GLN A 228 -4.45 -3.95 1.66
CA GLN A 228 -4.34 -2.61 1.10
C GLN A 228 -5.54 -2.29 0.19
N THR A 229 -6.01 -3.26 -0.60
CA THR A 229 -7.23 -3.12 -1.40
C THR A 229 -8.45 -2.86 -0.52
N ILE A 230 -8.59 -3.56 0.61
CA ILE A 230 -9.69 -3.35 1.56
C ILE A 230 -9.64 -1.92 2.14
N ILE A 231 -8.46 -1.43 2.54
CA ILE A 231 -8.29 -0.06 3.04
C ILE A 231 -8.68 0.98 2.00
N MET A 232 -8.29 0.76 0.74
CA MET A 232 -8.61 1.64 -0.39
C MET A 232 -10.11 1.67 -0.67
N ILE A 233 -10.77 0.51 -0.78
CA ILE A 233 -12.22 0.41 -1.04
C ILE A 233 -13.04 1.00 0.13
N ALA A 234 -12.58 0.79 1.37
CA ALA A 234 -13.18 1.39 2.55
C ALA A 234 -12.97 2.93 2.63
N LYS A 235 -12.22 3.52 1.69
CA LYS A 235 -11.88 4.95 1.63
C LYS A 235 -11.34 5.49 2.96
N ILE A 236 -10.55 4.66 3.64
CA ILE A 236 -9.90 5.04 4.91
C ILE A 236 -8.83 6.10 4.66
N GLU A 237 -8.15 6.02 3.51
CA GLU A 237 -7.24 7.04 3.02
C GLU A 237 -7.98 8.04 2.14
N LYS A 238 -7.66 9.34 2.26
CA LYS A 238 -8.25 10.38 1.39
C LYS A 238 -7.85 10.09 -0.06
N PRO A 239 -8.81 9.98 -1.01
CA PRO A 239 -8.51 9.76 -2.42
C PRO A 239 -7.54 10.82 -2.96
N ARG A 240 -6.56 10.36 -3.75
CA ARG A 240 -5.55 11.20 -4.40
C ARG A 240 -5.99 11.54 -5.84
N LYS A 241 -5.32 12.50 -6.50
CA LYS A 241 -5.58 12.83 -7.91
C LYS A 241 -5.43 11.63 -8.85
N ASP A 242 -4.52 10.70 -8.52
CA ASP A 242 -4.23 9.46 -9.25
C ASP A 242 -5.03 8.24 -8.75
N TYR A 243 -6.20 8.45 -8.14
CA TYR A 243 -6.99 7.37 -7.54
C TYR A 243 -7.45 6.33 -8.57
N LYS A 244 -7.77 6.74 -9.81
CA LYS A 244 -8.24 5.81 -10.85
C LYS A 244 -7.11 4.88 -11.30
N GLU A 245 -5.94 5.43 -11.51
CA GLU A 245 -4.71 4.73 -11.87
C GLU A 245 -4.30 3.77 -10.75
N LEU A 246 -4.42 4.21 -9.49
CA LEU A 246 -4.16 3.38 -8.32
C LEU A 246 -5.15 2.20 -8.21
N VAL A 247 -6.45 2.43 -8.48
CA VAL A 247 -7.45 1.35 -8.51
C VAL A 247 -7.15 0.36 -9.64
N ALA A 248 -6.86 0.84 -10.85
CA ALA A 248 -6.47 -0.02 -11.97
C ALA A 248 -5.24 -0.87 -11.63
N HIS A 249 -4.24 -0.26 -10.98
CA HIS A 249 -3.07 -0.97 -10.49
C HIS A 249 -3.42 -2.08 -9.51
N HIS A 250 -4.29 -1.84 -8.52
CA HIS A 250 -4.68 -2.89 -7.56
C HIS A 250 -5.41 -4.05 -8.23
N ILE A 251 -6.26 -3.76 -9.22
CA ILE A 251 -6.94 -4.80 -10.01
C ILE A 251 -5.90 -5.67 -10.76
N ILE A 252 -4.95 -5.04 -11.45
CA ILE A 252 -3.91 -5.73 -12.20
C ILE A 252 -2.98 -6.52 -11.26
N THR A 253 -2.57 -5.91 -10.15
CA THR A 253 -1.71 -6.56 -9.15
C THR A 253 -2.38 -7.78 -8.55
N LEU A 254 -3.63 -7.67 -8.07
CA LEU A 254 -4.36 -8.83 -7.53
C LEU A 254 -4.57 -9.92 -8.59
N TRP A 255 -4.83 -9.54 -9.84
CA TRP A 255 -4.90 -10.48 -10.95
C TRP A 255 -3.56 -11.23 -11.13
N LEU A 256 -2.44 -10.52 -11.23
CA LEU A 256 -1.12 -11.12 -11.40
C LEU A 256 -0.75 -12.04 -10.23
N ILE A 257 -1.02 -11.63 -8.99
CA ILE A 257 -0.75 -12.44 -7.79
C ILE A 257 -1.61 -13.71 -7.80
N GLY A 258 -2.93 -13.57 -7.99
CA GLY A 258 -3.85 -14.70 -7.98
C GLY A 258 -3.55 -15.71 -9.10
N TRP A 259 -3.34 -15.22 -10.32
CA TRP A 259 -3.09 -16.09 -11.47
C TRP A 259 -1.72 -16.73 -11.42
N SER A 260 -0.65 -15.99 -11.11
CA SER A 260 0.68 -16.60 -11.09
C SER A 260 0.85 -17.62 -9.94
N TYR A 261 0.10 -17.50 -8.85
CA TYR A 261 -0.02 -18.58 -7.86
C TYR A 261 -0.83 -19.77 -8.39
N THR A 262 -1.98 -19.51 -9.01
CA THR A 262 -2.91 -20.55 -9.47
C THR A 262 -2.29 -21.42 -10.56
N VAL A 263 -1.55 -20.81 -11.51
CA VAL A 263 -0.97 -21.51 -12.65
C VAL A 263 0.51 -21.86 -12.46
N TYR A 264 1.03 -21.89 -11.23
CA TYR A 264 2.42 -22.29 -10.92
C TYR A 264 3.52 -21.42 -11.56
N LEU A 265 3.25 -20.13 -11.77
CA LEU A 265 4.22 -19.14 -12.26
C LEU A 265 4.73 -18.24 -11.12
N THR A 266 4.90 -18.82 -9.93
CA THR A 266 5.32 -18.07 -8.72
C THR A 266 6.67 -17.38 -8.90
N TYR A 267 7.54 -17.91 -9.76
CA TYR A 267 8.85 -17.32 -10.05
C TYR A 267 8.75 -15.97 -10.76
N ILE A 268 7.86 -15.84 -11.76
CA ILE A 268 7.54 -14.56 -12.39
C ILE A 268 6.96 -13.60 -11.34
N GLY A 269 6.06 -14.10 -10.49
CA GLY A 269 5.47 -13.32 -9.41
C GLY A 269 6.53 -12.76 -8.44
N VAL A 270 7.50 -13.57 -8.00
CA VAL A 270 8.62 -13.13 -7.15
C VAL A 270 9.45 -12.05 -7.84
N ALA A 271 9.78 -12.24 -9.11
CA ALA A 271 10.53 -11.24 -9.88
C ALA A 271 9.79 -9.90 -9.96
N ILE A 272 8.47 -9.92 -10.21
CA ILE A 272 7.63 -8.71 -10.23
C ILE A 272 7.56 -8.08 -8.83
N PHE A 273 7.34 -8.87 -7.77
CA PHE A 273 7.30 -8.32 -6.40
C PHE A 273 8.59 -7.58 -6.04
N ILE A 274 9.76 -8.13 -6.37
CA ILE A 274 11.04 -7.51 -6.03
C ILE A 274 11.24 -6.19 -6.79
N THR A 275 10.95 -6.15 -8.09
CA THR A 275 11.08 -4.88 -8.85
C THR A 275 10.12 -3.82 -8.32
N MET A 276 8.92 -4.22 -7.92
CA MET A 276 7.93 -3.31 -7.36
C MET A 276 8.32 -2.80 -5.98
N ASP A 277 8.60 -3.69 -5.05
CA ASP A 277 8.83 -3.36 -3.64
C ASP A 277 10.11 -2.54 -3.45
N VAL A 278 11.20 -2.91 -4.13
CA VAL A 278 12.47 -2.19 -4.01
C VAL A 278 12.34 -0.75 -4.51
N SER A 279 11.64 -0.53 -5.62
CA SER A 279 11.41 0.84 -6.12
C SER A 279 10.45 1.65 -5.24
N ASP A 280 9.43 1.02 -4.66
CA ASP A 280 8.48 1.69 -3.75
C ASP A 280 9.12 2.03 -2.40
N LEU A 281 10.09 1.24 -1.93
CA LEU A 281 10.93 1.58 -0.78
C LEU A 281 11.64 2.92 -1.00
N PHE A 282 12.30 3.11 -2.15
CA PHE A 282 12.99 4.35 -2.46
C PHE A 282 12.03 5.51 -2.72
N LEU A 283 10.84 5.27 -3.30
CA LEU A 283 9.79 6.28 -3.42
C LEU A 283 9.35 6.79 -2.05
N GLY A 284 9.06 5.88 -1.13
CA GLY A 284 8.67 6.20 0.25
C GLY A 284 9.77 6.99 0.95
N LEU A 285 11.02 6.54 0.85
CA LEU A 285 12.19 7.22 1.43
C LEU A 285 12.35 8.65 0.90
N ALA A 286 12.28 8.83 -0.43
CA ALA A 286 12.39 10.14 -1.06
C ALA A 286 11.31 11.11 -0.54
N LYS A 287 10.07 10.65 -0.41
CA LYS A 287 8.97 11.46 0.14
C LYS A 287 9.15 11.78 1.62
N CYS A 288 9.51 10.79 2.44
CA CYS A 288 9.73 11.01 3.87
C CYS A 288 10.85 12.00 4.14
N VAL A 289 11.97 11.90 3.40
CA VAL A 289 13.07 12.87 3.50
C VAL A 289 12.63 14.25 3.02
N ASN A 290 11.79 14.32 1.97
CA ASN A 290 11.25 15.59 1.49
C ASN A 290 10.42 16.37 2.53
N TYR A 291 9.79 15.67 3.47
CA TYR A 291 9.07 16.32 4.57
C TYR A 291 10.00 16.80 5.71
N VAL A 292 11.26 16.37 5.74
CA VAL A 292 12.18 16.60 6.88
C VAL A 292 13.36 17.49 6.51
N SER A 293 13.95 17.30 5.31
CA SER A 293 15.15 18.03 4.91
C SER A 293 15.21 18.25 3.41
N GLU A 294 15.18 19.53 3.02
CA GLU A 294 15.30 19.98 1.64
C GLU A 294 16.66 19.65 1.01
N PHE A 295 17.73 19.65 1.81
CA PHE A 295 19.10 19.38 1.33
C PHE A 295 19.25 17.94 0.82
N TYR A 296 18.68 16.96 1.53
CA TYR A 296 18.76 15.55 1.16
C TYR A 296 17.67 15.11 0.18
N SER A 297 16.61 15.91 -0.02
CA SER A 297 15.51 15.59 -0.94
C SER A 297 16.00 15.35 -2.36
N VAL A 298 16.80 16.26 -2.91
CA VAL A 298 17.16 16.24 -4.34
C VAL A 298 18.06 15.04 -4.69
N PRO A 299 19.18 14.78 -3.98
CA PRO A 299 20.00 13.61 -4.25
C PRO A 299 19.22 12.29 -4.11
N LEU A 300 18.36 12.19 -3.10
CA LEU A 300 17.56 10.98 -2.89
C LEU A 300 16.47 10.80 -3.94
N PHE A 301 15.85 11.89 -4.41
CA PHE A 301 14.87 11.86 -5.49
C PHE A 301 15.51 11.49 -6.84
N ALA A 302 16.72 11.98 -7.11
CA ALA A 302 17.50 11.58 -8.27
C ALA A 302 17.88 10.08 -8.22
N TRP A 303 18.37 9.61 -7.07
CA TRP A 303 18.65 8.19 -6.85
C TRP A 303 17.41 7.32 -7.02
N PHE A 304 16.29 7.72 -6.42
CA PHE A 304 14.99 7.08 -6.59
C PHE A 304 14.61 6.96 -8.07
N THR A 305 14.80 8.02 -8.86
CA THR A 305 14.47 8.01 -10.29
C THR A 305 15.30 6.95 -11.03
N ILE A 306 16.60 6.84 -10.75
CA ILE A 306 17.47 5.80 -11.35
C ILE A 306 16.97 4.40 -10.98
N VAL A 307 16.66 4.16 -9.70
CA VAL A 307 16.15 2.86 -9.25
C VAL A 307 14.81 2.55 -9.89
N TRP A 308 13.90 3.52 -9.99
CA TRP A 308 12.62 3.37 -10.68
C TRP A 308 12.82 2.98 -12.15
N THR A 309 13.69 3.68 -12.88
CA THR A 309 13.96 3.38 -14.29
C THR A 309 14.47 1.95 -14.48
N TYR A 310 15.42 1.52 -13.65
CA TYR A 310 15.97 0.18 -13.74
C TYR A 310 14.95 -0.90 -13.35
N MET A 311 14.33 -0.75 -12.17
CA MET A 311 13.44 -1.78 -11.61
C MET A 311 12.09 -1.84 -12.33
N ARG A 312 11.43 -0.69 -12.51
CA ARG A 312 10.06 -0.62 -13.06
C ARG A 312 10.02 -0.68 -14.57
N HIS A 313 11.09 -0.28 -15.29
CA HIS A 313 11.06 -0.27 -16.75
C HIS A 313 12.01 -1.27 -17.37
N TYR A 314 13.32 -1.19 -17.09
CA TYR A 314 14.27 -2.10 -17.72
C TYR A 314 13.97 -3.57 -17.38
N LEU A 315 13.88 -3.90 -16.09
CA LEU A 315 13.59 -5.28 -15.68
C LEU A 315 12.17 -5.73 -16.05
N ASN A 316 11.18 -4.84 -16.04
CA ASN A 316 9.83 -5.19 -16.48
C ASN A 316 9.79 -5.50 -17.99
N ILE A 317 10.52 -4.74 -18.81
CA ILE A 317 10.69 -5.03 -20.25
C ILE A 317 11.42 -6.37 -20.46
N VAL A 318 12.43 -6.69 -19.65
CA VAL A 318 13.10 -8.00 -19.69
C VAL A 318 12.12 -9.13 -19.38
N ILE A 319 11.24 -8.96 -18.37
CA ILE A 319 10.20 -9.94 -18.05
C ILE A 319 9.19 -10.06 -19.21
N LEU A 320 8.72 -8.95 -19.79
CA LEU A 320 7.83 -8.96 -20.95
C LEU A 320 8.46 -9.66 -22.16
N TYR A 321 9.73 -9.37 -22.42
CA TYR A 321 10.51 -10.02 -23.47
C TYR A 321 10.57 -11.53 -23.25
N SER A 322 10.82 -11.97 -22.01
CA SER A 322 10.81 -13.39 -21.64
C SER A 322 9.44 -14.05 -21.90
N VAL A 323 8.33 -13.41 -21.52
CA VAL A 323 6.99 -13.92 -21.85
C VAL A 323 6.78 -14.01 -23.36
N TRP A 324 7.35 -13.10 -24.13
CA TRP A 324 7.20 -13.10 -25.58
C TRP A 324 8.07 -14.16 -26.28
N THR A 325 9.31 -14.36 -25.86
CA THR A 325 10.30 -15.18 -26.59
C THR A 325 10.58 -16.53 -25.94
N GLN A 326 10.46 -16.63 -24.62
CA GLN A 326 10.86 -17.80 -23.83
C GLN A 326 9.68 -18.61 -23.31
N PHE A 327 8.43 -18.17 -23.51
CA PHE A 327 7.23 -18.97 -23.19
C PHE A 327 7.29 -20.39 -23.78
N ASP A 328 7.95 -20.53 -24.93
CA ASP A 328 8.06 -21.80 -25.63
C ASP A 328 9.06 -22.80 -25.02
N LEU A 329 9.78 -22.39 -23.97
CA LEU A 329 10.63 -23.27 -23.15
C LEU A 329 9.81 -24.16 -22.21
N ILE A 330 8.52 -23.88 -22.02
CA ILE A 330 7.62 -24.78 -21.29
C ILE A 330 7.57 -26.13 -22.03
N PRO A 331 7.74 -27.28 -21.34
CA PRO A 331 7.64 -28.60 -21.97
C PRO A 331 6.36 -28.77 -22.79
N LEU A 332 6.49 -29.33 -24.00
CA LEU A 332 5.37 -29.55 -24.93
C LEU A 332 4.12 -30.18 -24.29
N PRO A 333 4.22 -31.22 -23.43
CA PRO A 333 3.05 -31.81 -22.78
C PRO A 333 2.30 -30.86 -21.85
N ASP A 334 2.98 -29.87 -21.27
CA ASP A 334 2.43 -28.96 -20.27
C ASP A 334 1.87 -27.65 -20.87
N ARG A 335 2.06 -27.39 -22.17
CA ARG A 335 1.61 -26.16 -22.86
C ARG A 335 0.60 -26.36 -24.00
N THR A 336 -0.04 -27.53 -24.09
CA THR A 336 -0.93 -27.89 -25.21
C THR A 336 -2.38 -28.12 -24.79
N THR A 337 -2.70 -28.07 -23.50
CA THR A 337 -4.05 -28.37 -23.02
C THR A 337 -4.40 -27.51 -21.83
N PHE A 338 -5.44 -26.69 -21.99
CA PHE A 338 -6.08 -25.99 -20.89
C PHE A 338 -7.17 -26.86 -20.26
N ASP A 339 -6.84 -27.52 -19.15
CA ASP A 339 -7.78 -28.32 -18.37
C ASP A 339 -7.54 -28.12 -16.86
N PRO A 340 -8.15 -27.06 -16.28
CA PRO A 340 -8.01 -26.73 -14.87
C PRO A 340 -8.43 -27.84 -13.91
N TRP A 341 -9.37 -28.70 -14.31
CA TRP A 341 -9.88 -29.79 -13.47
C TRP A 341 -8.86 -30.92 -13.29
N ASN A 342 -7.97 -31.08 -14.27
CA ASN A 342 -6.86 -32.02 -14.25
C ASN A 342 -5.50 -31.35 -13.94
N ASP A 343 -5.52 -30.13 -13.37
CA ASP A 343 -4.34 -29.33 -13.00
C ASP A 343 -3.39 -29.03 -14.18
N ARG A 344 -3.96 -28.84 -15.39
CA ARG A 344 -3.25 -28.38 -16.59
C ARG A 344 -3.70 -26.97 -16.95
N TRP A 345 -2.78 -26.02 -16.88
CA TRP A 345 -3.13 -24.60 -16.90
C TRP A 345 -2.64 -23.82 -18.10
N ILE A 346 -1.74 -24.39 -18.91
CA ILE A 346 -1.08 -23.64 -20.00
C ILE A 346 -1.48 -24.20 -21.37
N ASP A 347 -1.84 -23.27 -22.24
CA ASP A 347 -2.11 -23.46 -23.65
C ASP A 347 -1.58 -22.23 -24.41
N TRP A 348 -1.54 -22.26 -25.74
CA TRP A 348 -0.94 -21.21 -26.57
C TRP A 348 -1.49 -19.80 -26.28
N TRP A 349 -2.78 -19.69 -25.95
CA TRP A 349 -3.44 -18.42 -25.66
C TRP A 349 -3.12 -17.88 -24.26
N MET A 350 -2.67 -18.72 -23.32
CA MET A 350 -2.29 -18.32 -21.96
C MET A 350 -1.10 -17.36 -21.94
N LYS A 351 -0.27 -17.38 -23.00
CA LYS A 351 0.77 -16.38 -23.23
C LYS A 351 0.22 -14.96 -23.16
N TRP A 352 -0.94 -14.70 -23.75
CA TRP A 352 -1.60 -13.39 -23.73
C TRP A 352 -2.17 -13.05 -22.36
N GLN A 353 -2.70 -14.06 -21.66
CA GLN A 353 -3.21 -13.91 -20.29
C GLN A 353 -2.11 -13.47 -19.31
N ILE A 354 -0.86 -13.89 -19.55
CA ILE A 354 0.31 -13.48 -18.77
C ILE A 354 0.85 -12.13 -19.27
N PHE A 355 1.00 -11.95 -20.59
CA PHE A 355 1.63 -10.79 -21.19
C PHE A 355 0.84 -9.50 -20.98
N ILE A 356 -0.48 -9.52 -21.23
CA ILE A 356 -1.34 -8.32 -21.18
C ILE A 356 -1.32 -7.65 -19.80
N PRO A 357 -1.56 -8.32 -18.66
CA PRO A 357 -1.56 -7.65 -17.37
C PRO A 357 -0.17 -7.10 -16.98
N ILE A 358 0.93 -7.76 -17.35
CA ILE A 358 2.28 -7.23 -17.14
C ILE A 358 2.49 -5.98 -18.00
N LEU A 359 2.01 -5.97 -19.25
CA LEU A 359 2.08 -4.80 -20.13
C LEU A 359 1.23 -3.65 -19.58
N LEU A 360 0.00 -3.90 -19.11
CA LEU A 360 -0.84 -2.89 -18.49
C LEU A 360 -0.17 -2.29 -17.25
N LEU A 361 0.50 -3.14 -16.45
CA LEU A 361 1.29 -2.69 -15.32
C LEU A 361 2.46 -1.79 -15.75
N GLN A 362 3.14 -2.12 -16.85
CA GLN A 362 4.18 -1.28 -17.45
C GLN A 362 3.64 0.07 -17.92
N LEU A 363 2.46 0.10 -18.56
CA LEU A 363 1.83 1.34 -19.01
C LEU A 363 1.47 2.25 -17.83
N LEU A 364 0.95 1.69 -16.73
CA LEU A 364 0.70 2.46 -15.50
C LEU A 364 2.00 3.00 -14.91
N ASN A 365 3.07 2.18 -14.87
CA ASN A 365 4.39 2.65 -14.42
C ASN A 365 4.91 3.81 -15.29
N LEU A 366 4.65 3.81 -16.61
CA LEU A 366 5.04 4.91 -17.51
C LEU A 366 4.27 6.20 -17.22
N VAL A 367 2.98 6.11 -16.86
CA VAL A 367 2.18 7.28 -16.44
C VAL A 367 2.82 7.94 -15.22
N TRP A 368 3.17 7.17 -14.18
CA TRP A 368 3.85 7.72 -13.01
C TRP A 368 5.27 8.17 -13.30
N TYR A 369 5.99 7.48 -14.20
CA TYR A 369 7.34 7.86 -14.59
C TYR A 369 7.37 9.22 -15.30
N PHE A 370 6.39 9.50 -16.16
CA PHE A 370 6.24 10.81 -16.76
C PHE A 370 6.12 11.91 -15.70
N LEU A 371 5.33 11.68 -14.63
CA LEU A 371 5.22 12.62 -13.52
C LEU A 371 6.55 12.78 -12.76
N ILE A 372 7.25 11.67 -12.48
CA ILE A 372 8.54 11.68 -11.80
C ILE A 372 9.57 12.49 -12.59
N LEU A 373 9.69 12.25 -13.90
CA LEU A 373 10.62 12.99 -14.77
C LEU A 373 10.25 14.46 -14.86
N ARG A 374 8.95 14.79 -14.94
CA ARG A 374 8.49 16.19 -14.94
C ARG A 374 8.90 16.92 -13.66
N ILE A 375 8.77 16.28 -12.51
CA ILE A 375 9.21 16.82 -11.22
C ILE A 375 10.73 16.96 -11.18
N LEU A 376 11.47 15.95 -11.66
CA LEU A 376 12.94 15.98 -11.71
C LEU A 376 13.46 17.14 -12.56
N VAL A 377 12.89 17.33 -13.76
CA VAL A 377 13.26 18.43 -14.66
C VAL A 377 12.98 19.78 -14.00
N ARG A 378 11.85 19.94 -13.32
CA ARG A 378 11.54 21.19 -12.59
C ARG A 378 12.52 21.46 -11.45
N ALA A 379 12.81 20.43 -10.67
CA ALA A 379 13.75 20.53 -9.55
C ALA A 379 15.17 20.90 -10.00
N VAL A 380 15.62 20.37 -11.14
CA VAL A 380 16.97 20.61 -11.67
C VAL A 380 17.09 21.91 -12.47
N PHE A 381 16.13 22.20 -13.36
CA PHE A 381 16.27 23.29 -14.35
C PHE A 381 15.55 24.58 -13.96
N LEU A 382 14.45 24.51 -13.21
CA LEU A 382 13.62 25.68 -12.93
C LEU A 382 13.82 26.23 -11.51
N ASN A 383 14.56 25.52 -10.66
CA ASN A 383 14.69 25.78 -9.20
C ASN A 383 13.33 26.03 -8.52
N ASP A 384 12.24 25.58 -9.16
CA ASP A 384 10.87 25.68 -8.69
C ASP A 384 10.48 24.30 -8.17
N ARG A 385 10.39 24.23 -6.84
CA ARG A 385 10.34 22.98 -6.06
C ARG A 385 8.93 22.50 -5.79
N LYS A 386 7.92 23.11 -6.44
CA LYS A 386 6.50 22.78 -6.24
C LYS A 386 6.10 21.55 -7.05
N ASP A 387 5.85 20.46 -6.33
CA ASP A 387 5.24 19.24 -6.88
C ASP A 387 3.72 19.45 -7.00
N GLU A 388 3.17 19.51 -8.21
CA GLU A 388 1.72 19.64 -8.49
C GLU A 388 0.89 18.47 -7.92
N ARG A 389 1.54 17.33 -7.60
CA ARG A 389 0.91 16.22 -6.86
C ARG A 389 0.75 16.55 -5.38
N SER A 390 1.61 17.41 -4.84
CA SER A 390 1.57 17.92 -3.46
C SER A 390 0.78 19.22 -3.30
N ASP A 391 0.34 19.88 -4.39
CA ASP A 391 -0.40 21.16 -4.29
C ASP A 391 -1.72 21.04 -3.50
N ASP A 392 -2.36 19.86 -3.45
CA ASP A 392 -3.51 19.61 -2.56
C ASP A 392 -3.13 19.52 -1.06
N GLU A 393 -1.84 19.35 -0.74
CA GLU A 393 -1.31 19.25 0.62
C GLU A 393 -1.09 20.64 1.25
N ASP A 394 -0.75 21.65 0.45
CA ASP A 394 -0.56 23.03 0.91
C ASP A 394 -1.86 23.87 0.78
N GLU A 395 -2.76 23.58 -0.17
CA GLU A 395 -4.06 24.28 -0.28
C GLU A 395 -4.97 24.06 0.94
N ALA A 396 -4.89 22.90 1.60
CA ALA A 396 -5.68 22.60 2.80
C ALA A 396 -5.24 23.40 4.05
N GLU A 397 -3.96 23.82 4.13
CA GLU A 397 -3.50 24.72 5.20
C GLU A 397 -4.08 26.14 5.03
N GLY A 398 -4.34 26.56 3.79
CA GLY A 398 -4.88 27.88 3.46
C GLY A 398 -6.37 28.06 3.79
N ASP A 399 -7.13 26.97 3.86
CA ASP A 399 -8.56 26.98 4.24
C ASP A 399 -8.76 26.78 5.74
N GLU A 400 -7.93 25.98 6.42
CA GLU A 400 -7.99 25.83 7.89
C GLU A 400 -7.49 27.10 8.62
N ALA A 401 -6.51 27.83 8.06
CA ALA A 401 -6.00 29.07 8.65
C ALA A 401 -6.88 30.32 8.38
N LYS A 402 -7.94 30.19 7.56
CA LYS A 402 -8.92 31.26 7.32
C LYS A 402 -10.18 31.14 8.17
N GLU A 403 -10.32 30.05 8.92
CA GLU A 403 -11.46 29.78 9.81
C GLU A 403 -11.10 29.84 11.31
N GLU A 404 -9.86 30.17 11.68
CA GLU A 404 -9.49 30.71 13.01
C GLU A 404 -9.52 32.24 12.97
#